data_AF-A0A2S7XTL8-F1
#
_entry.id   AF-A0A2S7XTL8-F1
#
_cell.length_a   1.000
_cell.length_b   1.000
_cell.length_c   1.000
_cell.angle_alpha   90.00
_cell.angle_beta   90.00
_cell.angle_gamma   90.00
#
_symmetry.space_group_name_H-M   'P 1'
#
loop_
_entity.id
_entity.type
_entity.pdbx_description
1 polymer ?
#
loop_
_entity_poly.entity_id
_entity_poly.type
_entity_poly.pdbx_seq_one_letter_code
_entity_poly.pdbx_strand_id
1 'polypeptide(L)'
;MTLLAALVIWIAPSRRRRHNNSADDECQRELAALGLWTADLDALRRAPLPNAPTIERFIKQFQELDDAQRSAETTHSELRSQLRQIEETLRALQLVGAVPSEMELAQARHQRDQLLQQLKTLLFASEPRSRSAVAKPAEFSLSQAPAPALAAATKAEKTALAKQVELAVAEVDQIADRLRREAQRVHDQATAQARRESCTQQLRDLAQTLALQQEQRELLAQSWLALWLPCGVEQPLPPREMQSWLHRANRLREQAAQADEQRAALTESENLSRGHVRALAAALEAVDAPATFCTFGEIVAQAEMQLTARTETERRRAQLERELVTLQDAQQRLALEVERTQAARNAWASEWSALMIELGLPADASPGDASDHLKTLNDCLHQLQQAEGLTGRITGIDHDAAAFQGEANALLTRLARDLLARPLADGVMQLHQRLGKQREDRSRVDELLRQSHSTQTEIQQAAATIQAADAVLAELCREARCADPTALLVVEQQVLTQRNVQKQLQDVEEALMAAGDGLGIDALRHEAAKVERDTVLAELTALELRINNDLRPQQLRCWRQKSMPNDSLRKWKATMLQRWLPKKCRRCWQLCGCKRSVMCN
;
A
#
# COMPACT_ATOMS: atom_id res chain seq x y z
N MET A 1 -18.78 -33.56 -6.80
CA MET A 1 -17.76 -34.41 -7.44
C MET A 1 -17.99 -35.91 -7.23
N THR A 2 -18.42 -36.35 -6.04
CA THR A 2 -18.74 -37.76 -5.72
C THR A 2 -19.63 -38.47 -6.75
N LEU A 3 -20.72 -37.85 -7.23
CA LEU A 3 -21.59 -38.43 -8.27
C LEU A 3 -20.87 -38.69 -9.60
N LEU A 4 -19.91 -37.86 -9.99
CA LEU A 4 -19.10 -38.08 -11.20
C LEU A 4 -18.07 -39.20 -11.01
N ALA A 5 -17.48 -39.32 -9.82
CA ALA A 5 -16.59 -40.44 -9.50
C ALA A 5 -17.35 -41.77 -9.49
N ALA A 6 -18.53 -41.83 -8.87
CA ALA A 6 -19.41 -43.01 -8.88
C ALA A 6 -19.83 -43.38 -10.31
N LEU A 7 -20.21 -42.40 -11.15
CA LEU A 7 -20.49 -42.62 -12.57
C LEU A 7 -19.28 -43.20 -13.31
N VAL A 8 -18.07 -42.66 -13.14
CA VAL A 8 -16.86 -43.21 -13.80
C VAL A 8 -16.56 -44.64 -13.33
N ILE A 9 -16.69 -44.93 -12.04
CA ILE A 9 -16.47 -46.26 -11.45
C ILE A 9 -17.52 -47.28 -11.90
N TRP A 10 -18.77 -46.88 -12.13
CA TRP A 10 -19.83 -47.78 -12.61
C TRP A 10 -19.84 -47.94 -14.14
N ILE A 11 -19.44 -46.88 -14.87
CA ILE A 11 -19.36 -46.87 -16.33
C ILE A 11 -18.15 -47.68 -16.84
N ALA A 12 -17.01 -47.66 -16.15
CA ALA A 12 -15.81 -48.36 -16.66
C ALA A 12 -15.96 -49.90 -16.76
N PRO A 13 -16.47 -50.64 -15.75
CA PRO A 13 -16.70 -52.08 -15.85
C PRO A 13 -17.83 -52.42 -16.81
N SER A 14 -18.93 -51.65 -16.79
CA SER A 14 -20.08 -51.89 -17.67
C SER A 14 -19.76 -51.59 -19.14
N ARG A 15 -18.91 -50.60 -19.45
CA ARG A 15 -18.35 -50.40 -20.80
C ARG A 15 -17.38 -51.50 -21.20
N ARG A 16 -16.48 -51.96 -20.31
CA ARG A 16 -15.58 -53.09 -20.61
C ARG A 16 -16.35 -54.38 -20.90
N ARG A 17 -17.38 -54.71 -20.10
CA ARG A 17 -18.29 -55.84 -20.37
C ARG A 17 -18.97 -55.71 -21.74
N ARG A 18 -19.52 -54.54 -22.07
CA ARG A 18 -20.12 -54.31 -23.41
C ARG A 18 -19.09 -54.43 -24.53
N HIS A 19 -17.86 -53.97 -24.32
CA HIS A 19 -16.78 -54.06 -25.31
C HIS A 19 -16.32 -55.50 -25.54
N ASN A 20 -16.15 -56.29 -24.48
CA ASN A 20 -15.81 -57.71 -24.58
C ASN A 20 -16.94 -58.49 -25.29
N ASN A 21 -18.20 -58.21 -24.97
CA ASN A 21 -19.34 -58.82 -25.68
C ASN A 21 -19.39 -58.40 -27.16
N SER A 22 -19.11 -57.12 -27.49
CA SER A 22 -19.03 -56.72 -28.90
C SER A 22 -17.86 -57.37 -29.64
N ALA A 23 -16.73 -57.63 -28.95
CA ALA A 23 -15.60 -58.34 -29.51
C ALA A 23 -15.91 -59.83 -29.77
N ASP A 24 -16.72 -60.48 -28.92
CA ASP A 24 -17.30 -61.81 -29.21
C ASP A 24 -18.18 -61.78 -30.45
N ASP A 25 -19.13 -60.85 -30.52
CA ASP A 25 -20.03 -60.70 -31.67
C ASP A 25 -19.26 -60.39 -32.97
N GLU A 26 -18.14 -59.65 -32.88
CA GLU A 26 -17.23 -59.39 -34.00
C GLU A 26 -16.44 -60.64 -34.40
N CYS A 27 -15.87 -61.38 -33.44
CA CYS A 27 -15.16 -62.63 -33.72
C CYS A 27 -16.09 -63.68 -34.37
N GLN A 28 -17.35 -63.79 -33.93
CA GLN A 28 -18.34 -64.69 -34.53
C GLN A 28 -18.74 -64.25 -35.95
N ARG A 29 -18.87 -62.94 -36.19
CA ARG A 29 -19.13 -62.39 -37.54
C ARG A 29 -17.94 -62.60 -38.49
N GLU A 30 -16.71 -62.39 -38.01
CA GLU A 30 -15.50 -62.67 -38.79
C GLU A 30 -15.32 -64.18 -39.06
N LEU A 31 -15.66 -65.06 -38.09
CA LEU A 31 -15.68 -66.53 -38.28
C LEU A 31 -16.65 -66.92 -39.41
N ALA A 32 -17.89 -66.42 -39.38
CA ALA A 32 -18.87 -66.67 -40.44
C ALA A 32 -18.41 -66.14 -41.82
N ALA A 33 -17.60 -65.09 -41.85
CA ALA A 33 -17.04 -64.52 -43.08
C ALA A 33 -15.78 -65.25 -43.61
N LEU A 34 -15.21 -66.22 -42.88
CA LEU A 34 -14.08 -67.02 -43.37
C LEU A 34 -14.48 -68.05 -44.42
N GLY A 35 -15.74 -68.49 -44.46
CA GLY A 35 -16.35 -69.31 -45.52
C GLY A 35 -15.89 -70.77 -45.60
N LEU A 36 -14.58 -71.01 -45.71
CA LEU A 36 -13.98 -72.35 -45.78
C LEU A 36 -13.92 -73.06 -44.42
N TRP A 37 -14.27 -72.38 -43.33
CA TRP A 37 -14.23 -72.93 -41.97
C TRP A 37 -15.66 -73.21 -41.49
N THR A 38 -15.95 -74.47 -41.17
CA THR A 38 -17.28 -74.92 -40.74
C THR A 38 -17.35 -75.30 -39.25
N ALA A 39 -16.20 -75.39 -38.57
CA ALA A 39 -16.10 -75.66 -37.14
C ALA A 39 -16.15 -74.37 -36.30
N ASP A 40 -16.08 -74.50 -34.99
CA ASP A 40 -16.09 -73.36 -34.07
C ASP A 40 -14.74 -72.58 -34.04
N LEU A 41 -14.77 -71.42 -33.37
CA LEU A 41 -13.60 -70.57 -33.17
C LEU A 41 -12.50 -71.27 -32.37
N ASP A 42 -12.88 -72.19 -31.49
CA ASP A 42 -11.98 -72.95 -30.64
C ASP A 42 -11.26 -74.07 -31.40
N ALA A 43 -11.92 -74.72 -32.36
CA ALA A 43 -11.26 -75.56 -33.35
C ALA A 43 -10.29 -74.74 -34.22
N LEU A 44 -10.68 -73.54 -34.69
CA LEU A 44 -9.79 -72.68 -35.49
C LEU A 44 -8.51 -72.29 -34.74
N ARG A 45 -8.62 -72.02 -33.43
CA ARG A 45 -7.48 -71.74 -32.55
C ARG A 45 -6.51 -72.92 -32.44
N ARG A 46 -7.04 -74.15 -32.40
CA ARG A 46 -6.28 -75.41 -32.26
C ARG A 46 -5.84 -76.01 -33.60
N ALA A 47 -6.36 -75.53 -34.72
CA ALA A 47 -6.07 -76.04 -36.05
C ALA A 47 -4.57 -75.93 -36.41
N PRO A 48 -3.95 -76.97 -36.99
CA PRO A 48 -2.54 -76.97 -37.38
C PRO A 48 -2.34 -76.24 -38.72
N LEU A 49 -2.77 -74.97 -38.80
CA LEU A 49 -2.70 -74.16 -40.02
C LEU A 49 -1.26 -74.07 -40.54
N PRO A 50 -1.03 -74.24 -41.87
CA PRO A 50 0.31 -74.13 -42.45
C PRO A 50 0.85 -72.71 -42.28
N ASN A 51 2.18 -72.60 -42.19
CA ASN A 51 2.84 -71.31 -42.08
C ASN A 51 2.86 -70.56 -43.43
N ALA A 52 2.89 -69.22 -43.37
CA ALA A 52 2.95 -68.36 -44.55
C ALA A 52 4.06 -68.74 -45.57
N PRO A 53 5.32 -69.03 -45.18
CA PRO A 53 6.36 -69.38 -46.16
C PRO A 53 6.12 -70.72 -46.88
N THR A 54 5.36 -71.65 -46.30
CA THR A 54 4.95 -72.87 -47.04
C THR A 54 3.98 -72.51 -48.15
N ILE A 55 2.98 -71.65 -47.89
CA ILE A 55 2.07 -71.17 -48.94
C ILE A 55 2.83 -70.38 -50.01
N GLU A 56 3.77 -69.50 -49.63
CA GLU A 56 4.59 -68.76 -50.59
C GLU A 56 5.45 -69.67 -51.47
N ARG A 57 5.96 -70.79 -50.94
CA ARG A 57 6.64 -71.80 -51.74
C ARG A 57 5.71 -72.42 -52.78
N PHE A 58 4.49 -72.84 -52.41
CA PHE A 58 3.49 -73.32 -53.37
C PHE A 58 3.12 -72.25 -54.40
N ILE A 59 2.92 -70.99 -53.97
CA ILE A 59 2.64 -69.85 -54.86
C ILE A 59 3.73 -69.70 -55.94
N LYS A 60 5.02 -69.87 -55.59
CA LYS A 60 6.14 -69.84 -56.54
C LYS A 60 6.16 -71.06 -57.45
N GLN A 61 6.04 -72.27 -56.90
CA GLN A 61 6.08 -73.51 -57.68
C GLN A 61 4.94 -73.61 -58.71
N PHE A 62 3.73 -73.15 -58.37
CA PHE A 62 2.63 -73.05 -59.34
C PHE A 62 2.88 -71.97 -60.41
N GLN A 63 3.51 -70.85 -60.08
CA GLN A 63 3.89 -69.82 -61.06
C GLN A 63 4.99 -70.30 -62.01
N GLU A 64 6.03 -70.96 -61.48
CA GLU A 64 7.11 -71.56 -62.27
C GLU A 64 6.56 -72.58 -63.27
N LEU A 65 5.59 -73.40 -62.87
CA LEU A 65 4.90 -74.33 -63.77
C LEU A 65 3.98 -73.62 -64.78
N ASP A 66 3.19 -72.62 -64.37
CA ASP A 66 2.32 -71.86 -65.29
C ASP A 66 3.14 -71.10 -66.36
N ASP A 67 4.26 -70.49 -65.97
CA ASP A 67 5.14 -69.76 -66.89
C ASP A 67 5.95 -70.70 -67.79
N ALA A 68 6.41 -71.83 -67.26
CA ALA A 68 7.04 -72.89 -68.06
C ALA A 68 6.05 -73.44 -69.11
N GLN A 69 4.81 -73.74 -68.71
CA GLN A 69 3.75 -74.21 -69.60
C GLN A 69 3.45 -73.17 -70.70
N ARG A 70 3.28 -71.89 -70.36
CA ARG A 70 3.10 -70.81 -71.35
C ARG A 70 4.24 -70.76 -72.36
N SER A 71 5.49 -70.83 -71.91
CA SER A 71 6.67 -70.78 -72.78
C SER A 71 6.73 -71.98 -73.74
N ALA A 72 6.35 -73.17 -73.26
CA ALA A 72 6.26 -74.39 -74.05
C ALA A 72 5.10 -74.33 -75.06
N GLU A 73 3.94 -73.76 -74.69
CA GLU A 73 2.80 -73.53 -75.59
C GLU A 73 3.16 -72.55 -76.73
N THR A 74 3.87 -71.45 -76.44
CA THR A 74 4.38 -70.55 -77.49
C THR A 74 5.35 -71.28 -78.42
N THR A 75 6.34 -71.99 -77.87
CA THR A 75 7.33 -72.75 -78.66
C THR A 75 6.67 -73.83 -79.53
N HIS A 76 5.65 -74.50 -79.01
CA HIS A 76 4.86 -75.49 -79.73
C HIS A 76 4.07 -74.87 -80.89
N SER A 77 3.52 -73.67 -80.70
CA SER A 77 2.84 -72.93 -81.76
C SER A 77 3.79 -72.49 -82.88
N GLU A 78 4.98 -72.01 -82.51
CA GLU A 78 6.05 -71.61 -83.44
C GLU A 78 6.55 -72.80 -84.26
N LEU A 79 6.95 -73.90 -83.61
CA LEU A 79 7.40 -75.12 -84.27
C LEU A 79 6.32 -75.73 -85.19
N ARG A 80 5.03 -75.67 -84.79
CA ARG A 80 3.93 -76.07 -85.67
C ARG A 80 3.78 -75.16 -86.89
N SER A 81 4.00 -73.85 -86.75
CA SER A 81 3.97 -72.92 -87.89
C SER A 81 5.13 -73.18 -88.86
N GLN A 82 6.33 -73.40 -88.34
CA GLN A 82 7.52 -73.75 -89.12
C GLN A 82 7.33 -75.08 -89.85
N LEU A 83 6.78 -76.10 -89.17
CA LEU A 83 6.50 -77.40 -89.78
C LEU A 83 5.53 -77.26 -90.96
N ARG A 84 4.45 -76.47 -90.83
CA ARG A 84 3.52 -76.21 -91.95
C ARG A 84 4.21 -75.54 -93.13
N GLN A 85 5.03 -74.51 -92.89
CA GLN A 85 5.80 -73.84 -93.96
C GLN A 85 6.77 -74.82 -94.66
N ILE A 86 7.42 -75.70 -93.90
CA ILE A 86 8.31 -76.73 -94.45
C ILE A 86 7.51 -77.77 -95.27
N GLU A 87 6.35 -78.20 -94.79
CA GLU A 87 5.45 -79.09 -95.55
C GLU A 87 4.91 -78.44 -96.83
N GLU A 88 4.59 -77.14 -96.80
CA GLU A 88 4.18 -76.36 -97.97
C GLU A 88 5.31 -76.25 -99.01
N THR A 89 6.55 -75.96 -98.58
CA THR A 89 7.71 -75.95 -99.48
C THR A 89 8.02 -77.34 -100.07
N LEU A 90 7.91 -78.41 -99.30
CA LEU A 90 8.04 -79.79 -99.80
C LEU A 90 6.95 -80.13 -100.83
N ARG A 91 5.69 -79.74 -100.57
CA ARG A 91 4.59 -79.92 -101.54
C ARG A 91 4.82 -79.13 -102.83
N ALA A 92 5.30 -77.88 -102.73
CA ALA A 92 5.64 -77.06 -103.89
C ALA A 92 6.76 -77.71 -104.75
N LEU A 93 7.81 -78.24 -104.10
CA LEU A 93 8.88 -78.96 -104.79
C LEU A 93 8.40 -80.24 -105.48
N GLN A 94 7.43 -80.95 -104.91
CA GLN A 94 6.81 -82.16 -105.48
C GLN A 94 5.85 -81.86 -106.64
N LEU A 95 5.07 -80.77 -106.58
CA LEU A 95 4.10 -80.38 -107.62
C LEU A 95 4.75 -80.05 -108.97
N VAL A 96 6.01 -79.61 -108.98
CA VAL A 96 6.81 -79.36 -110.20
C VAL A 96 7.29 -80.67 -110.86
N GLY A 97 6.97 -81.83 -110.28
CA GLY A 97 7.29 -83.17 -110.79
C GLY A 97 8.33 -83.88 -109.92
N ALA A 98 8.26 -85.23 -109.91
CA ALA A 98 9.08 -86.08 -109.05
C ALA A 98 10.59 -85.82 -109.22
N VAL A 99 11.21 -85.30 -108.16
CA VAL A 99 12.66 -85.09 -108.04
C VAL A 99 13.30 -86.46 -107.77
N PRO A 100 14.32 -86.88 -108.55
CA PRO A 100 14.98 -88.15 -108.33
C PRO A 100 15.78 -88.13 -107.02
N SER A 101 15.82 -89.24 -106.29
CA SER A 101 16.59 -89.37 -105.06
C SER A 101 17.93 -90.10 -105.26
N GLU A 102 18.92 -89.86 -104.40
CA GLU A 102 20.18 -90.62 -104.42
C GLU A 102 19.95 -92.13 -104.14
N MET A 103 18.89 -92.48 -103.40
CA MET A 103 18.50 -93.87 -103.18
C MET A 103 17.97 -94.54 -104.46
N GLU A 104 17.18 -93.85 -105.27
CA GLU A 104 16.73 -94.37 -106.57
C GLU A 104 17.92 -94.63 -107.50
N LEU A 105 18.90 -93.72 -107.54
CA LEU A 105 20.15 -93.95 -108.28
C LEU A 105 20.93 -95.15 -107.75
N ALA A 106 21.00 -95.33 -106.42
CA ALA A 106 21.67 -96.47 -105.81
C ALA A 106 20.96 -97.81 -106.14
N GLN A 107 19.62 -97.83 -106.12
CA GLN A 107 18.82 -98.99 -106.48
C GLN A 107 18.96 -99.33 -107.97
N ALA A 108 18.85 -98.35 -108.87
CA ALA A 108 19.04 -98.54 -110.30
C ALA A 108 20.46 -99.03 -110.63
N ARG A 109 21.49 -98.49 -109.97
CA ARG A 109 22.87 -98.97 -110.08
C ARG A 109 23.00 -100.43 -109.63
N HIS A 110 22.38 -100.80 -108.51
CA HIS A 110 22.39 -102.17 -108.01
C HIS A 110 21.74 -103.15 -109.01
N GLN A 111 20.56 -102.79 -109.56
CA GLN A 111 19.87 -103.59 -110.58
C GLN A 111 20.69 -103.73 -111.88
N ARG A 112 21.28 -102.64 -112.37
CA ARG A 112 22.23 -102.65 -113.50
C ARG A 112 23.41 -103.58 -113.23
N ASP A 113 24.01 -103.52 -112.04
CA ASP A 113 25.18 -104.31 -111.69
C ASP A 113 24.86 -105.81 -111.56
N GLN A 114 23.67 -106.17 -111.06
CA GLN A 114 23.15 -107.54 -111.09
C GLN A 114 23.01 -108.07 -112.54
N LEU A 115 22.34 -107.31 -113.43
CA LEU A 115 22.15 -107.69 -114.83
C LEU A 115 23.50 -107.79 -115.58
N LEU A 116 24.44 -106.89 -115.29
CA LEU A 116 25.79 -106.91 -115.86
C LEU A 116 26.61 -108.11 -115.37
N GLN A 117 26.46 -108.53 -114.10
CA GLN A 117 27.08 -109.75 -113.59
C GLN A 117 26.51 -110.99 -114.30
N GLN A 118 25.18 -111.06 -114.48
CA GLN A 118 24.54 -112.13 -115.27
C GLN A 118 25.03 -112.16 -116.72
N LEU A 119 25.20 -111.00 -117.37
CA LEU A 119 25.75 -110.96 -118.73
C LEU A 119 27.21 -111.43 -118.79
N LYS A 120 28.03 -111.06 -117.80
CA LYS A 120 29.43 -111.50 -117.69
C LYS A 120 29.54 -113.02 -117.52
N THR A 121 28.78 -113.64 -116.63
CA THR A 121 28.83 -115.10 -116.45
C THR A 121 28.44 -115.84 -117.73
N LEU A 122 27.54 -115.30 -118.54
CA LEU A 122 27.11 -115.90 -119.82
C LEU A 122 28.07 -115.65 -121.00
N LEU A 123 28.90 -114.61 -120.95
CA LEU A 123 29.92 -114.34 -121.97
C LEU A 123 31.20 -115.12 -121.69
N PHE A 124 31.66 -115.17 -120.43
CA PHE A 124 32.92 -115.81 -120.04
C PHE A 124 32.79 -117.32 -119.75
N ALA A 125 31.58 -117.91 -119.76
CA ALA A 125 31.40 -119.36 -119.63
C ALA A 125 31.82 -120.18 -120.87
N SER A 126 32.14 -119.53 -122.00
CA SER A 126 32.37 -120.22 -123.29
C SER A 126 33.73 -119.93 -123.93
N GLU A 127 34.83 -120.07 -123.18
CA GLU A 127 36.18 -120.25 -123.74
C GLU A 127 36.98 -121.32 -122.95
N PRO A 128 37.40 -122.42 -123.60
CA PRO A 128 38.36 -123.35 -123.03
C PRO A 128 39.72 -123.28 -123.75
N ARG A 129 40.77 -122.77 -123.09
CA ARG A 129 42.18 -123.18 -123.35
C ARG A 129 43.22 -122.70 -122.32
N SER A 130 43.79 -123.69 -121.64
CA SER A 130 45.24 -123.92 -121.52
C SER A 130 46.20 -122.82 -121.01
N ARG A 131 46.61 -123.00 -119.75
CA ARG A 131 48.02 -123.11 -119.30
C ARG A 131 48.94 -121.87 -119.37
N SER A 132 49.01 -121.09 -118.27
CA SER A 132 50.28 -120.80 -117.54
C SER A 132 50.03 -120.02 -116.24
N ALA A 133 50.92 -120.19 -115.27
CA ALA A 133 50.86 -119.66 -113.90
C ALA A 133 50.87 -118.12 -113.76
N VAL A 134 50.23 -117.59 -112.70
CA VAL A 134 50.91 -117.00 -111.52
C VAL A 134 49.90 -116.66 -110.39
N ALA A 135 50.36 -116.87 -109.16
CA ALA A 135 49.86 -116.49 -107.82
C ALA A 135 48.54 -115.70 -107.59
N LYS A 136 47.72 -116.25 -106.67
CA LYS A 136 47.12 -115.68 -105.41
C LYS A 136 46.53 -114.25 -105.35
N PRO A 137 45.61 -113.96 -104.39
CA PRO A 137 44.66 -114.85 -103.70
C PRO A 137 43.20 -114.36 -103.81
N ALA A 138 42.26 -115.19 -103.37
CA ALA A 138 40.84 -114.85 -103.25
C ALA A 138 40.53 -114.25 -101.88
N GLU A 139 39.63 -113.25 -101.85
CA GLU A 139 38.70 -113.04 -100.73
C GLU A 139 37.54 -112.11 -101.16
N PHE A 140 36.49 -112.67 -101.74
CA PHE A 140 35.13 -112.14 -101.61
C PHE A 140 34.12 -113.27 -101.86
N SER A 141 33.32 -113.59 -100.85
CA SER A 141 32.47 -114.78 -100.87
C SER A 141 31.29 -114.66 -101.83
N LEU A 142 31.13 -115.69 -102.66
CA LEU A 142 29.91 -115.98 -103.40
C LEU A 142 28.76 -116.28 -102.43
N SER A 143 27.59 -115.72 -102.70
CA SER A 143 26.31 -116.23 -102.19
C SER A 143 25.32 -116.28 -103.33
N GLN A 144 24.61 -117.41 -103.44
CA GLN A 144 23.53 -117.68 -104.40
C GLN A 144 23.93 -117.73 -105.89
N ALA A 145 24.53 -118.85 -106.28
CA ALA A 145 24.34 -119.40 -107.62
C ALA A 145 23.09 -120.30 -107.65
N PRO A 146 22.19 -120.16 -108.62
CA PRO A 146 21.45 -121.28 -109.19
C PRO A 146 22.35 -122.04 -110.16
N ALA A 147 22.24 -123.38 -110.15
CA ALA A 147 23.04 -124.26 -111.01
C ALA A 147 22.40 -124.40 -112.44
N PRO A 148 22.90 -125.27 -113.33
CA PRO A 148 23.48 -124.84 -114.60
C PRO A 148 22.54 -125.05 -115.81
N ALA A 149 22.21 -123.97 -116.53
CA ALA A 149 21.28 -124.06 -117.68
C ALA A 149 21.68 -123.31 -118.96
N LEU A 150 22.76 -122.51 -118.98
CA LEU A 150 23.16 -121.71 -120.17
C LEU A 150 24.50 -122.13 -120.81
N ALA A 151 24.77 -123.43 -120.86
CA ALA A 151 25.81 -123.99 -121.75
C ALA A 151 25.38 -124.04 -123.23
N ALA A 152 24.14 -123.65 -123.54
CA ALA A 152 23.60 -123.53 -124.90
C ALA A 152 22.78 -122.23 -125.07
N ALA A 153 23.19 -121.15 -124.38
CA ALA A 153 22.58 -119.83 -124.54
C ALA A 153 22.59 -119.41 -126.01
N THR A 154 21.41 -119.31 -126.62
CA THR A 154 21.26 -118.88 -128.00
C THR A 154 21.78 -117.45 -128.16
N LYS A 155 22.21 -117.10 -129.38
CA LYS A 155 22.61 -115.73 -129.70
C LYS A 155 21.51 -114.72 -129.32
N ALA A 156 20.24 -115.12 -129.46
CA ALA A 156 19.08 -114.33 -129.07
C ALA A 156 19.01 -114.02 -127.56
N GLU A 157 19.26 -115.00 -126.68
CA GLU A 157 19.23 -114.78 -125.22
C GLU A 157 20.38 -113.87 -124.75
N LYS A 158 21.59 -114.06 -125.29
CA LYS A 158 22.72 -113.15 -125.04
C LYS A 158 22.41 -111.73 -125.51
N THR A 159 21.76 -111.57 -126.67
CA THR A 159 21.31 -110.26 -127.17
C THR A 159 20.16 -109.66 -126.35
N ALA A 160 19.23 -110.48 -125.83
CA ALA A 160 18.14 -110.01 -124.99
C ALA A 160 18.63 -109.48 -123.62
N LEU A 161 19.55 -110.21 -122.97
CA LEU A 161 20.16 -109.74 -121.71
C LEU A 161 21.09 -108.54 -121.93
N ALA A 162 21.85 -108.50 -123.04
CA ALA A 162 22.61 -107.32 -123.42
C ALA A 162 21.70 -106.09 -123.57
N LYS A 163 20.55 -106.24 -124.24
CA LYS A 163 19.56 -105.17 -124.38
C LYS A 163 18.92 -104.74 -123.04
N GLN A 164 18.75 -105.67 -122.09
CA GLN A 164 18.31 -105.33 -120.72
C GLN A 164 19.39 -104.57 -119.94
N VAL A 165 20.67 -104.93 -120.10
CA VAL A 165 21.79 -104.17 -119.52
C VAL A 165 21.89 -102.78 -120.15
N GLU A 166 21.75 -102.66 -121.47
CA GLU A 166 21.72 -101.36 -122.17
C GLU A 166 20.58 -100.45 -121.66
N LEU A 167 19.38 -101.02 -121.46
CA LEU A 167 18.24 -100.30 -120.88
C LEU A 167 18.51 -99.88 -119.42
N ALA A 168 19.08 -100.75 -118.59
CA ALA A 168 19.42 -100.43 -117.20
C ALA A 168 20.58 -99.43 -117.09
N VAL A 169 21.53 -99.42 -118.03
CA VAL A 169 22.56 -98.38 -118.15
C VAL A 169 21.91 -97.05 -118.52
N ALA A 170 21.04 -97.02 -119.54
CA ALA A 170 20.32 -95.82 -119.95
C ALA A 170 19.43 -95.24 -118.84
N GLU A 171 18.78 -96.10 -118.05
CA GLU A 171 18.00 -95.72 -116.87
C GLU A 171 18.88 -95.11 -115.76
N VAL A 172 19.99 -95.75 -115.42
CA VAL A 172 20.97 -95.21 -114.45
C VAL A 172 21.55 -93.88 -114.91
N ASP A 173 21.91 -93.76 -116.18
CA ASP A 173 22.45 -92.53 -116.75
C ASP A 173 21.37 -91.44 -116.80
N GLN A 174 20.12 -91.76 -117.14
CA GLN A 174 19.00 -90.82 -117.10
C GLN A 174 18.72 -90.32 -115.68
N ILE A 175 18.76 -91.18 -114.65
CA ILE A 175 18.60 -90.78 -113.26
C ILE A 175 19.79 -89.91 -112.80
N ALA A 176 21.03 -90.27 -113.17
CA ALA A 176 22.23 -89.49 -112.85
C ALA A 176 22.24 -88.11 -113.53
N ASP A 177 21.86 -88.03 -114.81
CA ASP A 177 21.73 -86.78 -115.55
C ASP A 177 20.63 -85.90 -114.98
N ARG A 178 19.49 -86.48 -114.57
CA ARG A 178 18.43 -85.71 -113.90
C ARG A 178 18.88 -85.21 -112.54
N LEU A 179 19.52 -86.04 -111.71
CA LEU A 179 20.12 -85.60 -110.44
C LEU A 179 21.11 -84.44 -110.64
N ARG A 180 21.90 -84.45 -111.72
CA ARG A 180 22.83 -83.36 -112.05
C ARG A 180 22.11 -82.09 -112.54
N ARG A 181 21.11 -82.23 -113.43
CA ARG A 181 20.34 -81.09 -113.99
C ARG A 181 19.43 -80.44 -112.94
N GLU A 182 18.91 -81.24 -112.00
CA GLU A 182 17.97 -80.83 -110.95
C GLU A 182 18.65 -80.69 -109.57
N ALA A 183 19.99 -80.66 -109.51
CA ALA A 183 20.77 -80.74 -108.27
C ALA A 183 20.35 -79.75 -107.17
N GLN A 184 19.96 -78.52 -107.55
CA GLN A 184 19.44 -77.53 -106.60
C GLN A 184 18.11 -77.99 -105.97
N ARG A 185 17.17 -78.55 -106.77
CA ARG A 185 15.90 -79.09 -106.25
C ARG A 185 16.12 -80.26 -105.32
N VAL A 186 17.09 -81.13 -105.62
CA VAL A 186 17.48 -82.27 -104.78
C VAL A 186 18.02 -81.76 -103.44
N HIS A 187 18.90 -80.75 -103.46
CA HIS A 187 19.44 -80.11 -102.26
C HIS A 187 18.36 -79.41 -101.42
N ASP A 188 17.47 -78.65 -102.06
CA ASP A 188 16.38 -77.92 -101.40
C ASP A 188 15.39 -78.90 -100.75
N GLN A 189 15.05 -80.00 -101.45
CA GLN A 189 14.20 -81.06 -100.92
C GLN A 189 14.87 -81.79 -99.75
N ALA A 190 16.14 -82.20 -99.88
CA ALA A 190 16.86 -82.86 -98.80
C ALA A 190 16.97 -81.96 -97.55
N THR A 191 17.23 -80.67 -97.76
CA THR A 191 17.29 -79.66 -96.69
C THR A 191 15.92 -79.46 -96.04
N ALA A 192 14.83 -79.36 -96.82
CA ALA A 192 13.49 -79.24 -96.28
C ALA A 192 13.03 -80.53 -95.56
N GLN A 193 13.41 -81.72 -96.06
CA GLN A 193 13.16 -83.01 -95.42
C GLN A 193 13.86 -83.09 -94.05
N ALA A 194 15.15 -82.74 -93.98
CA ALA A 194 15.92 -82.71 -92.74
C ALA A 194 15.39 -81.68 -91.73
N ARG A 195 14.97 -80.49 -92.20
CA ARG A 195 14.29 -79.49 -91.36
C ARG A 195 12.95 -80.01 -90.84
N ARG A 196 12.15 -80.67 -91.66
CA ARG A 196 10.88 -81.30 -91.25
C ARG A 196 11.14 -82.32 -90.15
N GLU A 197 12.11 -83.21 -90.35
CA GLU A 197 12.49 -84.23 -89.37
C GLU A 197 12.95 -83.60 -88.05
N SER A 198 13.80 -82.58 -88.11
CA SER A 198 14.23 -81.80 -86.94
C SER A 198 13.05 -81.14 -86.20
N CYS A 199 12.17 -80.43 -86.89
CA CYS A 199 10.98 -79.82 -86.28
C CYS A 199 10.01 -80.89 -85.71
N THR A 200 9.83 -82.03 -86.37
CA THR A 200 9.00 -83.12 -85.82
C THR A 200 9.61 -83.77 -84.58
N GLN A 201 10.95 -83.86 -84.50
CA GLN A 201 11.60 -84.37 -83.30
C GLN A 201 11.50 -83.36 -82.16
N GLN A 202 11.76 -82.07 -82.41
CA GLN A 202 11.57 -81.00 -81.43
C GLN A 202 10.12 -80.95 -80.91
N LEU A 203 9.11 -81.17 -81.77
CA LEU A 203 7.71 -81.27 -81.35
C LEU A 203 7.42 -82.51 -80.48
N ARG A 204 8.10 -83.64 -80.70
CA ARG A 204 7.98 -84.83 -79.83
C ARG A 204 8.64 -84.60 -78.48
N ASP A 205 9.85 -84.04 -78.48
CA ASP A 205 10.60 -83.74 -77.26
C ASP A 205 9.81 -82.72 -76.41
N LEU A 206 9.27 -81.68 -77.04
CA LEU A 206 8.41 -80.69 -76.38
C LEU A 206 7.12 -81.31 -75.83
N ALA A 207 6.48 -82.23 -76.57
CA ALA A 207 5.31 -82.96 -76.08
C ALA A 207 5.63 -83.85 -74.85
N GLN A 208 6.82 -84.45 -74.79
CA GLN A 208 7.29 -85.16 -73.60
C GLN A 208 7.52 -84.20 -72.42
N THR A 209 8.12 -83.03 -72.64
CA THR A 209 8.28 -82.04 -71.56
C THR A 209 6.95 -81.50 -71.03
N LEU A 210 5.96 -81.27 -71.90
CA LEU A 210 4.61 -80.87 -71.49
C LEU A 210 3.91 -81.97 -70.66
N ALA A 211 4.08 -83.24 -71.03
CA ALA A 211 3.54 -84.36 -70.25
C ALA A 211 4.18 -84.46 -68.84
N LEU A 212 5.51 -84.28 -68.74
CA LEU A 212 6.22 -84.25 -67.46
C LEU A 212 5.83 -83.04 -66.60
N GLN A 213 5.62 -81.86 -67.21
CA GLN A 213 5.12 -80.67 -66.50
C GLN A 213 3.69 -80.89 -65.97
N GLN A 214 2.83 -81.57 -66.73
CA GLN A 214 1.48 -81.92 -66.29
C GLN A 214 1.50 -82.90 -65.11
N GLU A 215 2.34 -83.94 -65.13
CA GLU A 215 2.53 -84.86 -64.00
C GLU A 215 3.04 -84.12 -62.75
N GLN A 216 4.00 -83.21 -62.91
CA GLN A 216 4.49 -82.36 -61.82
C GLN A 216 3.38 -81.44 -61.25
N ARG A 217 2.52 -80.88 -62.12
CA ARG A 217 1.37 -80.06 -61.73
C ARG A 217 0.34 -80.86 -60.92
N GLU A 218 0.08 -82.10 -61.31
CA GLU A 218 -0.82 -83.02 -60.59
C GLU A 218 -0.26 -83.43 -59.22
N LEU A 219 1.04 -83.75 -59.13
CA LEU A 219 1.71 -84.03 -57.85
C LEU A 219 1.74 -82.80 -56.93
N LEU A 220 1.95 -81.60 -57.49
CA LEU A 220 1.90 -80.35 -56.72
C LEU A 220 0.48 -80.05 -56.21
N ALA A 221 -0.55 -80.32 -57.01
CA ALA A 221 -1.95 -80.20 -56.59
C ALA A 221 -2.31 -81.21 -55.49
N GLN A 222 -1.87 -82.46 -55.59
CA GLN A 222 -2.09 -83.48 -54.55
C GLN A 222 -1.40 -83.11 -53.22
N SER A 223 -0.14 -82.64 -53.27
CA SER A 223 0.58 -82.20 -52.07
C SER A 223 0.00 -80.91 -51.46
N TRP A 224 -0.58 -80.03 -52.28
CA TRP A 224 -1.37 -78.89 -51.80
C TRP A 224 -2.64 -79.33 -51.05
N LEU A 225 -3.43 -80.26 -51.59
CA LEU A 225 -4.59 -80.84 -50.90
C LEU A 225 -4.19 -81.51 -49.56
N ALA A 226 -3.11 -82.29 -49.57
CA ALA A 226 -2.62 -83.00 -48.39
C ALA A 226 -2.16 -82.06 -47.25
N LEU A 227 -1.74 -80.82 -47.57
CA LEU A 227 -1.38 -79.80 -46.57
C LEU A 227 -2.60 -79.29 -45.79
N TRP A 228 -3.76 -79.19 -46.45
CA TRP A 228 -4.96 -78.59 -45.89
C TRP A 228 -5.94 -79.59 -45.26
N LEU A 229 -5.87 -80.87 -45.65
CA LEU A 229 -6.72 -81.93 -45.09
C LEU A 229 -6.63 -82.04 -43.55
N PRO A 230 -5.45 -82.02 -42.90
CA PRO A 230 -5.35 -82.05 -41.43
C PRO A 230 -5.87 -80.78 -40.75
N CYS A 231 -6.04 -79.69 -41.51
CA CYS A 231 -6.64 -78.46 -41.01
C CYS A 231 -8.18 -78.52 -41.03
N GLY A 232 -8.80 -79.52 -41.66
CA GLY A 232 -10.26 -79.56 -41.85
C GLY A 232 -10.78 -78.73 -43.04
N VAL A 233 -9.90 -78.34 -43.97
CA VAL A 233 -10.28 -77.67 -45.22
C VAL A 233 -10.20 -78.68 -46.36
N GLU A 234 -11.35 -79.24 -46.74
CA GLU A 234 -11.45 -80.31 -47.75
C GLU A 234 -11.15 -79.83 -49.19
N GLN A 235 -11.45 -78.56 -49.49
CA GLN A 235 -11.25 -77.94 -50.80
C GLN A 235 -10.53 -76.59 -50.64
N PRO A 236 -9.19 -76.57 -50.60
CA PRO A 236 -8.44 -75.32 -50.54
C PRO A 236 -8.52 -74.54 -51.85
N LEU A 237 -8.67 -73.22 -51.73
CA LEU A 237 -8.60 -72.26 -52.85
C LEU A 237 -7.20 -72.24 -53.50
N PRO A 238 -7.01 -71.55 -54.64
CA PRO A 238 -5.68 -71.32 -55.21
C PRO A 238 -4.71 -70.72 -54.18
N PRO A 239 -3.39 -71.04 -54.23
CA PRO A 239 -2.45 -70.66 -53.18
C PRO A 239 -2.43 -69.17 -52.79
N ARG A 240 -2.64 -68.24 -53.75
CA ARG A 240 -2.74 -66.79 -53.48
C ARG A 240 -4.00 -66.41 -52.67
N GLU A 241 -5.12 -67.07 -52.93
CA GLU A 241 -6.36 -66.86 -52.19
C GLU A 241 -6.29 -67.50 -50.80
N MET A 242 -5.66 -68.69 -50.69
CA MET A 242 -5.40 -69.32 -49.39
C MET A 242 -4.39 -68.54 -48.54
N GLN A 243 -3.43 -67.82 -49.13
CA GLN A 243 -2.60 -66.87 -48.37
C GLN A 243 -3.47 -65.75 -47.75
N SER A 244 -4.36 -65.18 -48.55
CA SER A 244 -5.30 -64.13 -48.10
C SER A 244 -6.33 -64.65 -47.08
N TRP A 245 -6.72 -65.92 -47.19
CA TRP A 245 -7.55 -66.61 -46.20
C TRP A 245 -6.77 -66.88 -44.91
N LEU A 246 -5.53 -67.38 -44.99
CA LEU A 246 -4.67 -67.65 -43.83
C LEU A 246 -4.40 -66.36 -43.03
N HIS A 247 -4.17 -65.24 -43.70
CA HIS A 247 -4.03 -63.94 -43.03
C HIS A 247 -5.29 -63.55 -42.24
N ARG A 248 -6.49 -63.74 -42.82
CA ARG A 248 -7.76 -63.51 -42.12
C ARG A 248 -7.95 -64.48 -40.95
N ALA A 249 -7.68 -65.77 -41.14
CA ALA A 249 -7.79 -66.79 -40.10
C ALA A 249 -6.83 -66.54 -38.92
N ASN A 250 -5.57 -66.17 -39.19
CA ASN A 250 -4.61 -65.84 -38.14
C ASN A 250 -4.95 -64.53 -37.42
N ARG A 251 -5.42 -63.51 -38.14
CA ARG A 251 -5.93 -62.27 -37.54
C ARG A 251 -7.11 -62.56 -36.58
N LEU A 252 -8.05 -63.40 -36.99
CA LEU A 252 -9.16 -63.82 -36.13
C LEU A 252 -8.68 -64.58 -34.89
N ARG A 253 -7.70 -65.48 -35.03
CA ARG A 253 -7.07 -66.17 -33.87
C ARG A 253 -6.44 -65.16 -32.90
N GLU A 254 -5.79 -64.12 -33.41
CA GLU A 254 -5.17 -63.06 -32.60
C GLU A 254 -6.23 -62.18 -31.90
N GLN A 255 -7.23 -61.67 -32.63
CA GLN A 255 -8.36 -60.92 -32.06
C GLN A 255 -9.08 -61.74 -30.97
N ALA A 256 -9.33 -63.02 -31.23
CA ALA A 256 -9.95 -63.91 -30.27
C ALA A 256 -9.07 -64.14 -29.03
N ALA A 257 -7.75 -64.25 -29.17
CA ALA A 257 -6.84 -64.38 -28.03
C ALA A 257 -6.81 -63.10 -27.17
N GLN A 258 -6.78 -61.93 -27.82
CA GLN A 258 -6.87 -60.62 -27.14
C GLN A 258 -8.19 -60.45 -26.39
N ALA A 259 -9.31 -60.93 -26.96
CA ALA A 259 -10.61 -60.90 -26.28
C ALA A 259 -10.64 -61.78 -25.02
N ASP A 260 -10.03 -62.97 -25.05
CA ASP A 260 -9.91 -63.84 -23.88
C ASP A 260 -9.03 -63.21 -22.78
N GLU A 261 -7.89 -62.60 -23.15
CA GLU A 261 -7.03 -61.87 -22.21
C GLU A 261 -7.79 -60.71 -21.54
N GLN A 262 -8.55 -59.94 -22.32
CA GLN A 262 -9.40 -58.87 -21.80
C GLN A 262 -10.53 -59.38 -20.88
N ARG A 263 -11.09 -60.58 -21.13
CA ARG A 263 -12.05 -61.22 -20.20
C ARG A 263 -11.37 -61.70 -18.92
N ALA A 264 -10.18 -62.29 -19.01
CA ALA A 264 -9.43 -62.74 -17.84
C ALA A 264 -9.08 -61.56 -16.92
N ALA A 265 -8.50 -60.49 -17.46
CA ALA A 265 -8.14 -59.27 -16.72
C ALA A 265 -9.37 -58.57 -16.11
N LEU A 266 -10.51 -58.56 -16.81
CA LEU A 266 -11.77 -58.03 -16.26
C LEU A 266 -12.27 -58.88 -15.08
N THR A 267 -12.25 -60.21 -15.22
CA THR A 267 -12.69 -61.15 -14.17
C THR A 267 -11.80 -61.06 -12.94
N GLU A 268 -10.49 -60.93 -13.12
CA GLU A 268 -9.53 -60.70 -12.04
C GLU A 268 -9.80 -59.37 -11.32
N SER A 269 -9.99 -58.28 -12.06
CA SER A 269 -10.32 -56.97 -11.48
C SER A 269 -11.63 -57.00 -10.68
N GLU A 270 -12.65 -57.71 -11.16
CA GLU A 270 -13.91 -57.91 -10.44
C GLU A 270 -13.78 -58.81 -9.21
N ASN A 271 -12.88 -59.81 -9.24
CA ASN A 271 -12.54 -60.62 -8.07
C ASN A 271 -11.83 -59.81 -6.99
N LEU A 272 -10.82 -59.02 -7.37
CA LEU A 272 -10.10 -58.11 -6.48
C LEU A 272 -11.05 -57.08 -5.86
N SER A 273 -11.89 -56.44 -6.68
CA SER A 273 -12.91 -55.48 -6.22
C SER A 273 -13.86 -56.10 -5.19
N ARG A 274 -14.39 -57.31 -5.45
CA ARG A 274 -15.23 -58.05 -4.48
C ARG A 274 -14.46 -58.43 -3.21
N GLY A 275 -13.17 -58.77 -3.32
CA GLY A 275 -12.29 -59.02 -2.17
C GLY A 275 -12.14 -57.77 -1.29
N HIS A 276 -11.83 -56.62 -1.88
CA HIS A 276 -11.69 -55.36 -1.15
C HIS A 276 -13.01 -54.88 -0.54
N VAL A 277 -14.15 -55.02 -1.24
CA VAL A 277 -15.48 -54.72 -0.68
C VAL A 277 -15.75 -55.56 0.58
N ARG A 278 -15.47 -56.87 0.55
CA ARG A 278 -15.63 -57.73 1.73
C ARG A 278 -14.69 -57.34 2.88
N ALA A 279 -13.43 -57.02 2.58
CA ALA A 279 -12.46 -56.61 3.59
C ALA A 279 -12.85 -55.26 4.25
N LEU A 280 -13.28 -54.28 3.45
CA LEU A 280 -13.77 -52.99 3.95
C LEU A 280 -15.08 -53.13 4.72
N ALA A 281 -16.00 -54.02 4.29
CA ALA A 281 -17.22 -54.30 5.03
C ALA A 281 -16.94 -54.88 6.42
N ALA A 282 -16.07 -55.89 6.52
CA ALA A 282 -15.67 -56.47 7.79
C ALA A 282 -14.93 -55.45 8.69
N ALA A 283 -14.10 -54.58 8.11
CA ALA A 283 -13.42 -53.51 8.85
C ALA A 283 -14.39 -52.42 9.36
N LEU A 284 -15.46 -52.14 8.63
CA LEU A 284 -16.53 -51.22 9.04
C LEU A 284 -17.43 -51.85 10.13
N GLU A 285 -17.79 -53.13 9.99
CA GLU A 285 -18.55 -53.87 11.00
C GLU A 285 -17.81 -54.00 12.34
N ALA A 286 -16.50 -54.26 12.32
CA ALA A 286 -15.65 -54.26 13.52
C ALA A 286 -15.54 -52.89 14.22
N VAL A 287 -16.11 -51.85 13.60
CA VAL A 287 -16.07 -50.44 14.01
C VAL A 287 -17.51 -49.92 14.22
N ASP A 288 -18.47 -50.84 14.40
CA ASP A 288 -19.92 -50.60 14.62
C ASP A 288 -20.60 -49.78 13.50
N ALA A 289 -20.02 -49.75 12.30
CA ALA A 289 -20.54 -49.07 11.14
C ALA A 289 -21.03 -50.11 10.11
N PRO A 290 -22.33 -50.42 10.02
CA PRO A 290 -22.81 -51.41 9.07
C PRO A 290 -22.55 -50.96 7.62
N ALA A 291 -21.89 -51.82 6.83
CA ALA A 291 -21.64 -51.57 5.42
C ALA A 291 -22.96 -51.51 4.65
N THR A 292 -23.34 -50.31 4.19
CA THR A 292 -24.68 -50.07 3.61
C THR A 292 -24.68 -50.18 2.07
N PHE A 293 -23.49 -50.21 1.47
CA PHE A 293 -23.31 -50.08 0.02
C PHE A 293 -22.68 -51.32 -0.61
N CYS A 294 -23.04 -51.59 -1.86
CA CYS A 294 -22.65 -52.81 -2.57
C CYS A 294 -21.49 -52.61 -3.57
N THR A 295 -21.06 -51.38 -3.84
CA THR A 295 -19.96 -51.10 -4.77
C THR A 295 -18.69 -50.62 -4.07
N PHE A 296 -17.55 -50.87 -4.70
CA PHE A 296 -16.23 -50.50 -4.17
C PHE A 296 -16.06 -48.99 -3.92
N GLY A 297 -16.54 -48.14 -4.84
CA GLY A 297 -16.44 -46.68 -4.67
C GLY A 297 -17.26 -46.15 -3.49
N GLU A 298 -18.46 -46.70 -3.28
CA GLU A 298 -19.35 -46.27 -2.20
C GLU A 298 -18.85 -46.75 -0.83
N ILE A 299 -18.36 -47.98 -0.71
CA ILE A 299 -17.84 -48.50 0.56
C ILE A 299 -16.51 -47.85 0.96
N VAL A 300 -15.66 -47.47 -0.01
CA VAL A 300 -14.47 -46.64 0.26
C VAL A 300 -14.88 -45.27 0.80
N ALA A 301 -15.84 -44.59 0.17
CA ALA A 301 -16.34 -43.31 0.66
C ALA A 301 -16.97 -43.41 2.07
N GLN A 302 -17.69 -44.51 2.36
CA GLN A 302 -18.20 -44.79 3.71
C GLN A 302 -17.06 -45.00 4.72
N ALA A 303 -16.01 -45.73 4.34
CA ALA A 303 -14.83 -45.96 5.19
C ALA A 303 -14.02 -44.69 5.46
N GLU A 304 -13.80 -43.84 4.45
CA GLU A 304 -13.15 -42.54 4.62
C GLU A 304 -13.96 -41.61 5.53
N MET A 305 -15.29 -41.58 5.39
CA MET A 305 -16.18 -40.81 6.26
C MET A 305 -16.13 -41.29 7.72
N GLN A 306 -16.10 -42.61 7.96
CA GLN A 306 -15.99 -43.16 9.31
C GLN A 306 -14.59 -42.93 9.92
N LEU A 307 -13.53 -43.07 9.13
CA LEU A 307 -12.16 -42.78 9.56
C LEU A 307 -11.98 -41.31 9.95
N THR A 308 -12.50 -40.38 9.14
CA THR A 308 -12.45 -38.94 9.44
C THR A 308 -13.28 -38.58 10.67
N ALA A 309 -14.50 -39.11 10.82
CA ALA A 309 -15.30 -38.90 12.02
C ALA A 309 -14.63 -39.42 13.30
N ARG A 310 -14.03 -40.62 13.26
CA ARG A 310 -13.35 -41.21 14.44
C ARG A 310 -12.03 -40.53 14.76
N THR A 311 -11.22 -40.16 13.77
CA THR A 311 -9.96 -39.43 14.01
C THR A 311 -10.22 -38.03 14.58
N GLU A 312 -11.30 -37.36 14.18
CA GLU A 312 -11.68 -36.08 14.77
C GLU A 312 -12.24 -36.23 16.19
N THR A 313 -12.99 -37.30 16.46
CA THR A 313 -13.45 -37.65 17.81
C THR A 313 -12.27 -37.89 18.76
N GLU A 314 -11.25 -38.65 18.31
CA GLU A 314 -10.05 -38.93 19.11
C GLU A 314 -9.19 -37.68 19.34
N ARG A 315 -9.05 -36.80 18.33
CA ARG A 315 -8.40 -35.49 18.52
C ARG A 315 -9.11 -34.64 19.55
N ARG A 316 -10.44 -34.56 19.48
CA ARG A 316 -11.26 -33.79 20.43
C ARG A 316 -11.17 -34.38 21.84
N ARG A 317 -11.16 -35.70 21.98
CA ARG A 317 -10.89 -36.38 23.25
C ARG A 317 -9.53 -36.00 23.81
N ALA A 318 -8.46 -36.15 23.03
CA ALA A 318 -7.10 -35.81 23.45
C ALA A 318 -6.90 -34.30 23.72
N GLN A 319 -7.73 -33.42 23.16
CA GLN A 319 -7.79 -32.01 23.55
C GLN A 319 -8.47 -31.84 24.92
N LEU A 320 -9.66 -32.40 25.11
CA LEU A 320 -10.41 -32.33 26.37
C LEU A 320 -9.65 -32.93 27.55
N GLU A 321 -8.91 -34.03 27.34
CA GLU A 321 -8.05 -34.64 28.36
C GLU A 321 -6.90 -33.69 28.78
N ARG A 322 -6.31 -32.94 27.84
CA ARG A 322 -5.31 -31.91 28.15
C ARG A 322 -5.91 -30.70 28.87
N GLU A 323 -7.06 -30.21 28.41
CA GLU A 323 -7.78 -29.11 29.06
C GLU A 323 -8.15 -29.48 30.51
N LEU A 324 -8.65 -30.70 30.73
CA LEU A 324 -8.99 -31.22 32.05
C LEU A 324 -7.79 -31.22 33.00
N VAL A 325 -6.61 -31.68 32.57
CA VAL A 325 -5.38 -31.60 33.38
C VAL A 325 -5.02 -30.14 33.71
N THR A 326 -5.03 -29.24 32.72
CA THR A 326 -4.70 -27.81 32.98
C THR A 326 -5.69 -27.13 33.94
N LEU A 327 -6.97 -27.51 33.91
CA LEU A 327 -7.99 -27.01 34.83
C LEU A 327 -7.82 -27.61 36.23
N GLN A 328 -7.43 -28.88 36.37
CA GLN A 328 -7.11 -29.50 37.65
C GLN A 328 -5.89 -28.84 38.31
N ASP A 329 -4.82 -28.61 37.56
CA ASP A 329 -3.62 -27.90 38.06
C ASP A 329 -3.96 -26.47 38.50
N ALA A 330 -4.77 -25.75 37.70
CA ALA A 330 -5.24 -24.42 38.05
C ALA A 330 -6.13 -24.41 39.30
N GLN A 331 -7.03 -25.40 39.44
CA GLN A 331 -7.88 -25.57 40.62
C GLN A 331 -7.04 -25.81 41.89
N GLN A 332 -6.05 -26.70 41.82
CA GLN A 332 -5.15 -26.99 42.95
C GLN A 332 -4.33 -25.75 43.35
N ARG A 333 -3.78 -25.02 42.37
CA ARG A 333 -3.04 -23.77 42.64
C ARG A 333 -3.93 -22.72 43.31
N LEU A 334 -5.12 -22.47 42.77
CA LEU A 334 -6.05 -21.49 43.30
C LEU A 334 -6.56 -21.87 44.70
N ALA A 335 -6.82 -23.16 44.97
CA ALA A 335 -7.19 -23.63 46.31
C ALA A 335 -6.08 -23.30 47.34
N LEU A 336 -4.82 -23.58 46.99
CA LEU A 336 -3.66 -23.32 47.84
C LEU A 336 -3.35 -21.81 47.99
N GLU A 337 -3.67 -20.99 46.98
CA GLU A 337 -3.66 -19.52 47.09
C GLU A 337 -4.76 -18.99 48.03
N VAL A 338 -5.97 -19.57 47.98
CA VAL A 338 -7.07 -19.24 48.91
C VAL A 338 -6.72 -19.62 50.35
N GLU A 339 -6.16 -20.81 50.59
CA GLU A 339 -5.69 -21.21 51.93
C GLU A 339 -4.62 -20.25 52.47
N ARG A 340 -3.62 -19.92 51.66
CA ARG A 340 -2.55 -18.97 52.04
C ARG A 340 -3.07 -17.57 52.35
N THR A 341 -3.94 -17.03 51.49
CA THR A 341 -4.49 -15.68 51.67
C THR A 341 -5.45 -15.61 52.84
N GLN A 342 -6.25 -16.65 53.09
CA GLN A 342 -7.10 -16.74 54.28
C GLN A 342 -6.26 -16.88 55.56
N ALA A 343 -5.19 -17.67 55.55
CA ALA A 343 -4.27 -17.77 56.69
C ALA A 343 -3.58 -16.43 56.99
N ALA A 344 -3.07 -15.73 55.97
CA ALA A 344 -2.48 -14.40 56.12
C ALA A 344 -3.50 -13.36 56.63
N ARG A 345 -4.74 -13.40 56.12
CA ARG A 345 -5.84 -12.54 56.61
C ARG A 345 -6.18 -12.82 58.08
N ASN A 346 -6.22 -14.09 58.48
CA ASN A 346 -6.53 -14.48 59.86
C ASN A 346 -5.41 -14.05 60.81
N ALA A 347 -4.14 -14.20 60.41
CA ALA A 347 -2.99 -13.71 61.19
C ALA A 347 -3.03 -12.19 61.36
N TRP A 348 -3.18 -11.45 60.25
CA TRP A 348 -3.31 -9.99 60.28
C TRP A 348 -4.49 -9.51 61.14
N ALA A 349 -5.65 -10.17 61.06
CA ALA A 349 -6.81 -9.83 61.90
C ALA A 349 -6.56 -10.10 63.39
N SER A 350 -5.78 -11.12 63.73
CA SER A 350 -5.37 -11.40 65.12
C SER A 350 -4.37 -10.36 65.63
N GLU A 351 -3.39 -9.97 64.82
CA GLU A 351 -2.41 -8.93 65.16
C GLU A 351 -3.09 -7.55 65.30
N TRP A 352 -3.98 -7.22 64.36
CA TRP A 352 -4.78 -6.00 64.38
C TRP A 352 -5.65 -5.91 65.64
N SER A 353 -6.36 -6.98 65.99
CA SER A 353 -7.23 -6.98 67.17
C SER A 353 -6.46 -6.80 68.49
N ALA A 354 -5.24 -7.34 68.60
CA ALA A 354 -4.36 -7.08 69.74
C ALA A 354 -3.96 -5.60 69.84
N LEU A 355 -3.54 -4.99 68.73
CA LEU A 355 -3.19 -3.56 68.68
C LEU A 355 -4.39 -2.64 68.99
N MET A 356 -5.60 -3.00 68.56
CA MET A 356 -6.80 -2.24 68.90
C MET A 356 -7.10 -2.27 70.40
N ILE A 357 -6.94 -3.43 71.04
CA ILE A 357 -7.10 -3.57 72.51
C ILE A 357 -6.04 -2.75 73.25
N GLU A 358 -4.78 -2.74 72.79
CA GLU A 358 -3.72 -1.88 73.38
C GLU A 358 -4.02 -0.38 73.25
N LEU A 359 -4.65 0.03 72.14
CA LEU A 359 -5.14 1.40 71.92
C LEU A 359 -6.43 1.74 72.68
N GLY A 360 -7.03 0.79 73.40
CA GLY A 360 -8.28 0.99 74.15
C GLY A 360 -9.55 0.99 73.27
N LEU A 361 -9.46 0.47 72.04
CA LEU A 361 -10.57 0.32 71.10
C LEU A 361 -11.15 -1.11 71.12
N PRO A 362 -12.38 -1.31 70.59
CA PRO A 362 -12.92 -2.64 70.34
C PRO A 362 -11.99 -3.49 69.44
N ALA A 363 -11.93 -4.79 69.70
CA ALA A 363 -11.08 -5.74 68.98
C ALA A 363 -11.41 -5.86 67.47
N ASP A 364 -12.63 -5.46 67.09
CA ASP A 364 -13.17 -5.43 65.73
C ASP A 364 -13.18 -4.02 65.10
N ALA A 365 -12.61 -3.01 65.77
CA ALA A 365 -12.50 -1.64 65.25
C ALA A 365 -11.80 -1.61 63.89
N SER A 366 -12.35 -0.86 62.94
CA SER A 366 -11.79 -0.79 61.60
C SER A 366 -10.52 0.09 61.55
N PRO A 367 -9.67 -0.05 60.52
CA PRO A 367 -8.57 0.88 60.28
C PRO A 367 -8.99 2.36 60.17
N GLY A 368 -10.26 2.64 59.82
CA GLY A 368 -10.81 3.99 59.86
C GLY A 368 -11.01 4.48 61.29
N ASP A 369 -11.69 3.69 62.12
CA ASP A 369 -11.96 4.02 63.53
C ASP A 369 -10.67 4.22 64.33
N ALA A 370 -9.65 3.39 64.07
CA ALA A 370 -8.32 3.53 64.65
C ALA A 370 -7.64 4.86 64.26
N SER A 371 -7.75 5.26 62.99
CA SER A 371 -7.20 6.52 62.48
C SER A 371 -7.88 7.73 63.12
N ASP A 372 -9.21 7.72 63.23
CA ASP A 372 -9.98 8.80 63.84
C ASP A 372 -9.75 8.89 65.36
N HIS A 373 -9.55 7.76 66.04
CA HIS A 373 -9.16 7.75 67.46
C HIS A 373 -7.76 8.34 67.67
N LEU A 374 -6.76 7.91 66.88
CA LEU A 374 -5.39 8.46 66.94
C LEU A 374 -5.36 9.96 66.64
N LYS A 375 -6.16 10.42 65.68
CA LYS A 375 -6.34 11.85 65.39
C LYS A 375 -6.93 12.59 66.59
N THR A 376 -7.98 12.04 67.21
CA THR A 376 -8.60 12.61 68.42
C THR A 376 -7.61 12.70 69.58
N LEU A 377 -6.78 11.68 69.80
CA LEU A 377 -5.70 11.71 70.78
C LEU A 377 -4.66 12.81 70.49
N ASN A 378 -4.25 12.96 69.23
CA ASN A 378 -3.33 14.01 68.81
C ASN A 378 -3.93 15.41 69.03
N ASP A 379 -5.20 15.61 68.70
CA ASP A 379 -5.90 16.88 68.91
C ASP A 379 -6.02 17.21 70.41
N CYS A 380 -6.29 16.22 71.26
CA CYS A 380 -6.26 16.36 72.72
C CYS A 380 -4.87 16.74 73.27
N LEU A 381 -3.80 16.10 72.79
CA LEU A 381 -2.42 16.44 73.19
C LEU A 381 -2.04 17.86 72.78
N HIS A 382 -2.45 18.30 71.60
CA HIS A 382 -2.25 19.68 71.14
C HIS A 382 -3.02 20.70 71.98
N GLN A 383 -4.26 20.38 72.42
CA GLN A 383 -5.01 21.22 73.35
C GLN A 383 -4.35 21.31 74.73
N LEU A 384 -3.77 20.22 75.24
CA LEU A 384 -2.98 20.23 76.49
C LEU A 384 -1.76 21.17 76.37
N GLN A 385 -1.01 21.09 75.27
CA GLN A 385 0.13 21.98 75.03
C GLN A 385 -0.31 23.46 74.94
N GLN A 386 -1.47 23.75 74.35
CA GLN A 386 -2.03 25.11 74.35
C GLN A 386 -2.42 25.57 75.76
N ALA A 387 -3.00 24.70 76.58
CA ALA A 387 -3.35 25.00 77.97
C ALA A 387 -2.11 25.29 78.83
N GLU A 388 -1.02 24.54 78.66
CA GLU A 388 0.28 24.83 79.28
C GLU A 388 0.83 26.20 78.87
N GLY A 389 0.80 26.50 77.55
CA GLY A 389 1.23 27.80 77.01
C GLY A 389 0.39 28.98 77.51
N LEU A 390 -0.93 28.80 77.67
CA LEU A 390 -1.81 29.80 78.28
C LEU A 390 -1.54 29.95 79.78
N THR A 391 -1.31 28.86 80.50
CA THR A 391 -0.98 28.88 81.93
C THR A 391 0.32 29.64 82.18
N GLY A 392 1.36 29.40 81.38
CA GLY A 392 2.62 30.14 81.44
C GLY A 392 2.49 31.64 81.11
N ARG A 393 1.48 32.02 80.30
CA ARG A 393 1.17 33.44 80.04
C ARG A 393 0.41 34.10 81.20
N ILE A 394 -0.51 33.37 81.84
CA ILE A 394 -1.24 33.85 83.01
C ILE A 394 -0.27 34.12 84.15
N THR A 395 0.61 33.17 84.47
CA THR A 395 1.62 33.36 85.54
C THR A 395 2.60 34.49 85.24
N GLY A 396 2.94 34.73 83.97
CA GLY A 396 3.69 35.92 83.54
C GLY A 396 2.95 37.23 83.80
N ILE A 397 1.68 37.32 83.40
CA ILE A 397 0.84 38.52 83.63
C ILE A 397 0.66 38.79 85.14
N ASP A 398 0.43 37.75 85.94
CA ASP A 398 0.28 37.88 87.39
C ASP A 398 1.60 38.35 88.05
N HIS A 399 2.75 37.90 87.55
CA HIS A 399 4.06 38.37 87.99
C HIS A 399 4.28 39.86 87.64
N ASP A 400 4.03 40.25 86.39
CA ASP A 400 4.15 41.65 85.95
C ASP A 400 3.21 42.58 86.74
N ALA A 401 1.98 42.13 87.00
CA ALA A 401 1.02 42.85 87.82
C ALA A 401 1.50 43.02 89.27
N ALA A 402 2.07 41.97 89.89
CA ALA A 402 2.63 42.03 91.24
C ALA A 402 3.87 42.96 91.30
N ALA A 403 4.74 42.92 90.29
CA ALA A 403 5.90 43.81 90.17
C ALA A 403 5.46 45.28 90.09
N PHE A 404 4.52 45.60 89.19
CA PHE A 404 3.94 46.94 89.07
C PHE A 404 3.29 47.42 90.38
N GLN A 405 2.55 46.55 91.08
CA GLN A 405 1.97 46.87 92.39
C GLN A 405 3.05 47.17 93.43
N GLY A 406 4.17 46.45 93.42
CA GLY A 406 5.32 46.70 94.29
C GLY A 406 5.96 48.07 94.02
N GLU A 407 6.27 48.38 92.76
CA GLU A 407 6.88 49.66 92.36
C GLU A 407 5.97 50.86 92.68
N ALA A 408 4.67 50.75 92.37
CA ALA A 408 3.71 51.82 92.61
C ALA A 408 3.49 52.06 94.12
N ASN A 409 3.45 51.00 94.95
CA ASN A 409 3.41 51.14 96.41
C ASN A 409 4.69 51.78 96.96
N ALA A 410 5.87 51.43 96.43
CA ALA A 410 7.13 52.07 96.81
C ALA A 410 7.14 53.58 96.45
N LEU A 411 6.57 53.95 95.30
CA LEU A 411 6.40 55.34 94.88
C LEU A 411 5.48 56.12 95.84
N LEU A 412 4.31 55.56 96.18
CA LEU A 412 3.38 56.16 97.15
C LEU A 412 4.01 56.29 98.54
N THR A 413 4.72 55.26 99.01
CA THR A 413 5.44 55.28 100.31
C THR A 413 6.47 56.40 100.41
N ARG A 414 7.11 56.75 99.28
CA ARG A 414 8.11 57.82 99.20
C ARG A 414 7.50 59.22 99.10
N LEU A 415 6.41 59.40 98.35
CA LEU A 415 5.90 60.73 97.97
C LEU A 415 4.60 61.15 98.67
N ALA A 416 3.74 60.20 99.07
CA ALA A 416 2.42 60.48 99.63
C ALA A 416 1.91 59.29 100.47
N ARG A 417 2.48 59.12 101.68
CA ARG A 417 2.13 58.02 102.60
C ARG A 417 0.65 57.99 102.98
N ASP A 418 -0.02 59.13 102.94
CA ASP A 418 -1.46 59.27 103.19
C ASP A 418 -2.34 58.62 102.10
N LEU A 419 -1.79 58.40 100.90
CA LEU A 419 -2.48 57.72 99.80
C LEU A 419 -2.34 56.19 99.86
N LEU A 420 -1.52 55.62 100.75
CA LEU A 420 -1.38 54.17 100.95
C LEU A 420 -2.65 53.52 101.54
N ALA A 421 -3.53 54.31 102.15
CA ALA A 421 -4.80 53.83 102.72
C ALA A 421 -5.93 53.68 101.67
N ARG A 422 -5.63 53.87 100.38
CA ARG A 422 -6.58 53.79 99.26
C ARG A 422 -6.19 52.65 98.31
N PRO A 423 -7.12 52.15 97.46
CA PRO A 423 -6.77 51.26 96.36
C PRO A 423 -5.64 51.85 95.51
N LEU A 424 -4.69 51.02 95.08
CA LEU A 424 -3.47 51.47 94.42
C LEU A 424 -3.74 52.37 93.20
N ALA A 425 -4.72 52.01 92.37
CA ALA A 425 -5.11 52.78 91.19
C ALA A 425 -5.56 54.22 91.56
N ASP A 426 -6.39 54.35 92.60
CA ASP A 426 -6.83 55.65 93.12
C ASP A 426 -5.67 56.43 93.74
N GLY A 427 -4.77 55.75 94.46
CA GLY A 427 -3.56 56.34 95.04
C GLY A 427 -2.64 56.94 93.97
N VAL A 428 -2.35 56.19 92.90
CA VAL A 428 -1.51 56.65 91.78
C VAL A 428 -2.21 57.77 90.99
N MET A 429 -3.51 57.65 90.72
CA MET A 429 -4.30 58.70 90.06
C MET A 429 -4.30 60.00 90.89
N GLN A 430 -4.49 59.90 92.20
CA GLN A 430 -4.53 61.06 93.09
C GLN A 430 -3.15 61.68 93.29
N LEU A 431 -2.07 60.89 93.27
CA LEU A 431 -0.70 61.39 93.21
C LEU A 431 -0.45 62.17 91.91
N HIS A 432 -0.93 61.67 90.76
CA HIS A 432 -0.85 62.38 89.49
C HIS A 432 -1.65 63.70 89.51
N GLN A 433 -2.86 63.72 90.10
CA GLN A 433 -3.64 64.94 90.29
C GLN A 433 -2.93 65.95 91.22
N ARG A 434 -2.25 65.49 92.28
CA ARG A 434 -1.44 66.36 93.15
C ARG A 434 -0.26 66.97 92.39
N LEU A 435 0.43 66.18 91.56
CA LEU A 435 1.49 66.67 90.68
C LEU A 435 0.97 67.69 89.66
N GLY A 436 -0.23 67.47 89.11
CA GLY A 436 -0.94 68.43 88.25
C GLY A 436 -1.15 69.78 88.97
N LYS A 437 -1.80 69.75 90.14
CA LYS A 437 -2.04 70.97 90.94
C LYS A 437 -0.74 71.69 91.31
N GLN A 438 0.30 70.97 91.73
CA GLN A 438 1.59 71.60 92.05
C GLN A 438 2.26 72.27 90.84
N ARG A 439 2.06 71.74 89.62
CA ARG A 439 2.51 72.39 88.37
C ARG A 439 1.69 73.64 88.06
N GLU A 440 0.38 73.60 88.26
CA GLU A 440 -0.52 74.75 88.09
C GLU A 440 -0.19 75.87 89.10
N ASP A 441 -0.09 75.53 90.38
CA ASP A 441 0.27 76.46 91.46
C ASP A 441 1.63 77.10 91.22
N ARG A 442 2.64 76.31 90.80
CA ARG A 442 3.96 76.83 90.42
C ARG A 442 3.88 77.83 89.27
N SER A 443 3.14 77.47 88.20
CA SER A 443 2.94 78.35 87.05
C SER A 443 2.25 79.67 87.44
N ARG A 444 1.32 79.60 88.40
CA ARG A 444 0.62 80.78 88.93
C ARG A 444 1.51 81.68 89.78
N VAL A 445 2.43 81.12 90.57
CA VAL A 445 3.46 81.89 91.29
C VAL A 445 4.41 82.59 90.31
N ASP A 446 4.88 81.88 89.28
CA ASP A 446 5.79 82.45 88.27
C ASP A 446 5.10 83.53 87.39
N GLU A 447 3.77 83.54 87.30
CA GLU A 447 2.96 84.61 86.70
C GLU A 447 2.79 85.82 87.63
N LEU A 448 2.41 85.60 88.90
CA LEU A 448 2.25 86.69 89.88
C LEU A 448 3.56 87.45 90.13
N LEU A 449 4.70 86.77 90.12
CA LEU A 449 6.02 87.40 90.22
C LEU A 449 6.33 88.30 89.01
N ARG A 450 5.95 87.89 87.78
CA ARG A 450 6.10 88.73 86.58
C ARG A 450 5.21 89.97 86.65
N GLN A 451 3.96 89.82 87.09
CA GLN A 451 3.03 90.94 87.24
C GLN A 451 3.54 91.97 88.27
N SER A 452 3.96 91.50 89.46
CA SER A 452 4.55 92.34 90.51
C SER A 452 5.76 93.15 89.99
N HIS A 453 6.65 92.52 89.22
CA HIS A 453 7.81 93.20 88.65
C HIS A 453 7.42 94.28 87.62
N SER A 454 6.40 94.03 86.77
CA SER A 454 5.89 95.02 85.81
C SER A 454 5.26 96.23 86.49
N THR A 455 4.45 96.03 87.53
CA THR A 455 3.84 97.14 88.27
C THR A 455 4.91 97.97 89.01
N GLN A 456 5.97 97.33 89.50
CA GLN A 456 7.09 98.03 90.15
C GLN A 456 7.85 98.94 89.18
N THR A 457 8.08 98.52 87.93
CA THR A 457 8.74 99.35 86.92
C THR A 457 7.84 100.49 86.42
N GLU A 458 6.53 100.27 86.30
CA GLU A 458 5.56 101.34 85.99
C GLU A 458 5.55 102.44 87.06
N ILE A 459 5.59 102.08 88.36
CA ILE A 459 5.67 103.04 89.47
C ILE A 459 6.96 103.88 89.39
N GLN A 460 8.10 103.25 89.07
CA GLN A 460 9.38 103.96 88.91
C GLN A 460 9.35 104.93 87.72
N GLN A 461 8.75 104.53 86.59
CA GLN A 461 8.59 105.41 85.42
C GLN A 461 7.68 106.60 85.71
N ALA A 462 6.56 106.39 86.42
CA ALA A 462 5.68 107.46 86.83
C ALA A 462 6.37 108.46 87.77
N ALA A 463 7.12 107.96 88.77
CA ALA A 463 7.87 108.81 89.70
C ALA A 463 8.96 109.66 89.00
N ALA A 464 9.70 109.07 88.06
CA ALA A 464 10.68 109.80 87.25
C ALA A 464 10.02 110.87 86.37
N THR A 465 8.81 110.61 85.85
CA THR A 465 8.04 111.57 85.04
C THR A 465 7.59 112.77 85.88
N ILE A 466 7.16 112.54 87.13
CA ILE A 466 6.81 113.61 88.08
C ILE A 466 8.04 114.47 88.39
N GLN A 467 9.19 113.87 88.74
CA GLN A 467 10.43 114.62 88.98
C GLN A 467 10.86 115.47 87.78
N ALA A 468 10.70 114.97 86.55
CA ALA A 468 11.00 115.73 85.34
C ALA A 468 10.05 116.93 85.17
N ALA A 469 8.75 116.77 85.45
CA ALA A 469 7.77 117.85 85.39
C ALA A 469 8.02 118.92 86.48
N ASP A 470 8.33 118.51 87.71
CA ASP A 470 8.66 119.42 88.81
C ASP A 470 9.94 120.22 88.52
N ALA A 471 10.95 119.60 87.90
CA ALA A 471 12.18 120.29 87.49
C ALA A 471 11.90 121.38 86.41
N VAL A 472 11.01 121.10 85.46
CA VAL A 472 10.59 122.10 84.44
C VAL A 472 9.81 123.25 85.10
N LEU A 473 8.90 122.96 86.03
CA LEU A 473 8.17 123.99 86.78
C LEU A 473 9.11 124.86 87.63
N ALA A 474 10.09 124.25 88.31
CA ALA A 474 11.08 124.97 89.10
C ALA A 474 11.94 125.93 88.24
N GLU A 475 12.30 125.51 87.02
CA GLU A 475 13.08 126.34 86.10
C GLU A 475 12.26 127.52 85.55
N LEU A 476 10.99 127.30 85.18
CA LEU A 476 10.08 128.38 84.77
C LEU A 476 9.89 129.42 85.90
N CYS A 477 9.72 128.97 87.14
CA CYS A 477 9.68 129.84 88.32
C CYS A 477 10.96 130.67 88.48
N ARG A 478 12.13 130.06 88.23
CA ARG A 478 13.43 130.74 88.31
C ARG A 478 13.58 131.84 87.27
N GLU A 479 13.16 131.61 86.03
CA GLU A 479 13.20 132.62 84.96
C GLU A 479 12.23 133.79 85.24
N ALA A 480 11.00 133.50 85.67
CA ALA A 480 10.00 134.51 86.01
C ALA A 480 10.25 135.22 87.35
N ARG A 481 11.29 134.81 88.11
CA ARG A 481 11.65 135.30 89.46
C ARG A 481 10.49 135.21 90.47
N CYS A 482 9.67 134.17 90.37
CA CYS A 482 8.57 133.91 91.30
C CYS A 482 8.86 132.65 92.14
N ALA A 483 8.53 132.70 93.44
CA ALA A 483 8.82 131.60 94.37
C ALA A 483 7.79 130.44 94.31
N ASP A 484 6.66 130.64 93.66
CA ASP A 484 5.53 129.69 93.60
C ASP A 484 5.07 129.51 92.13
N PRO A 485 4.96 128.27 91.62
CA PRO A 485 4.36 127.98 90.31
C PRO A 485 3.00 128.63 90.05
N THR A 486 2.18 128.90 91.08
CA THR A 486 0.89 129.58 90.87
C THR A 486 1.05 131.04 90.42
N ALA A 487 2.18 131.68 90.75
CA ALA A 487 2.45 133.07 90.41
C ALA A 487 2.91 133.28 88.96
N LEU A 488 3.35 132.22 88.25
CA LEU A 488 3.69 132.27 86.82
C LEU A 488 2.53 132.83 85.97
N LEU A 489 1.30 132.41 86.28
CA LEU A 489 0.07 132.86 85.61
C LEU A 489 -0.16 134.37 85.79
N VAL A 490 0.24 134.94 86.92
CA VAL A 490 0.08 136.38 87.22
C VAL A 490 1.13 137.20 86.46
N VAL A 491 2.36 136.71 86.38
CA VAL A 491 3.45 137.36 85.60
C VAL A 491 3.12 137.37 84.11
N GLU A 492 2.59 136.27 83.56
CA GLU A 492 2.16 136.19 82.16
C GLU A 492 1.09 137.25 81.83
N GLN A 493 0.08 137.42 82.70
CA GLN A 493 -0.98 138.42 82.54
C GLN A 493 -0.46 139.87 82.55
N GLN A 494 0.57 140.17 83.36
CA GLN A 494 1.20 141.50 83.39
C GLN A 494 1.97 141.80 82.09
N VAL A 495 2.68 140.81 81.52
CA VAL A 495 3.40 140.98 80.24
C VAL A 495 2.42 141.11 79.06
N LEU A 496 1.30 140.37 79.07
CA LEU A 496 0.25 140.48 78.05
C LEU A 496 -0.44 141.86 78.08
N THR A 497 -0.72 142.40 79.27
CA THR A 497 -1.33 143.74 79.39
C THR A 497 -0.37 144.85 78.95
N GLN A 498 0.92 144.77 79.28
CA GLN A 498 1.94 145.70 78.77
C GLN A 498 1.98 145.73 77.23
N ARG A 499 2.02 144.56 76.57
CA ARG A 499 2.04 144.44 75.11
C ARG A 499 0.79 145.04 74.45
N ASN A 500 -0.38 144.91 75.09
CA ASN A 500 -1.63 145.43 74.53
C ASN A 500 -1.66 146.97 74.53
N VAL A 501 -1.20 147.61 75.61
CA VAL A 501 -1.07 149.08 75.70
C VAL A 501 -0.05 149.62 74.68
N GLN A 502 1.07 148.91 74.50
CA GLN A 502 2.09 149.31 73.53
C GLN A 502 1.57 149.26 72.08
N LYS A 503 0.69 148.31 71.76
CA LYS A 503 0.05 148.22 70.44
C LYS A 503 -0.94 149.37 70.18
N GLN A 504 -1.74 149.73 71.18
CA GLN A 504 -2.66 150.87 71.09
C GLN A 504 -1.94 152.21 70.84
N LEU A 505 -0.72 152.36 71.37
CA LEU A 505 0.10 153.56 71.17
C LEU A 505 0.57 153.66 69.71
N GLN A 506 0.92 152.52 69.11
CA GLN A 506 1.34 152.41 67.70
C GLN A 506 0.19 152.70 66.73
N ASP A 507 -1.03 152.20 67.01
CA ASP A 507 -2.24 152.46 66.21
C ASP A 507 -2.59 153.98 66.17
N VAL A 508 -2.26 154.75 67.22
CA VAL A 508 -2.48 156.20 67.29
C VAL A 508 -1.41 156.99 66.52
N GLU A 509 -0.16 156.54 66.51
CA GLU A 509 0.91 157.15 65.71
C GLU A 509 0.67 156.98 64.20
N GLU A 510 0.21 155.80 63.76
CA GLU A 510 -0.16 155.56 62.36
C GLU A 510 -1.37 156.43 61.93
N ALA A 511 -2.36 156.61 62.81
CA ALA A 511 -3.51 157.48 62.53
C ALA A 511 -3.12 158.97 62.36
N LEU A 512 -2.11 159.45 63.10
CA LEU A 512 -1.58 160.82 62.96
C LEU A 512 -0.75 160.99 61.67
N MET A 513 0.05 159.99 61.29
CA MET A 513 0.81 159.98 60.04
C MET A 513 -0.09 159.98 58.80
N ALA A 514 -1.24 159.30 58.85
CA ALA A 514 -2.18 159.20 57.74
C ALA A 514 -2.96 160.50 57.46
N ALA A 515 -3.07 161.41 58.44
CA ALA A 515 -3.85 162.64 58.33
C ALA A 515 -3.06 163.85 57.77
N GLY A 516 -1.80 163.65 57.37
CA GLY A 516 -0.89 164.74 57.02
C GLY A 516 0.19 164.38 56.00
N ASP A 517 -0.22 163.96 54.79
CA ASP A 517 0.59 163.78 53.58
C ASP A 517 1.99 163.12 53.76
N GLY A 518 2.11 162.19 54.71
CA GLY A 518 3.34 161.44 54.98
C GLY A 518 4.43 162.20 55.73
N LEU A 519 4.13 163.37 56.29
CA LEU A 519 5.04 164.13 57.14
C LEU A 519 4.96 163.63 58.60
N GLY A 520 6.11 163.37 59.21
CA GLY A 520 6.19 162.89 60.60
C GLY A 520 5.61 163.88 61.61
N ILE A 521 5.29 163.40 62.82
CA ILE A 521 4.61 164.16 63.88
C ILE A 521 5.25 165.53 64.17
N ASP A 522 6.59 165.64 64.12
CA ASP A 522 7.31 166.90 64.31
C ASP A 522 7.18 167.88 63.14
N ALA A 523 7.03 167.39 61.91
CA ALA A 523 6.85 168.22 60.71
C ALA A 523 5.41 168.77 60.63
N LEU A 524 4.40 167.94 60.90
CA LEU A 524 2.99 168.38 60.98
C LEU A 524 2.77 169.46 62.05
N ARG A 525 3.48 169.36 63.19
CA ARG A 525 3.47 170.37 64.25
C ARG A 525 4.07 171.72 63.80
N HIS A 526 4.91 171.74 62.77
CA HIS A 526 5.55 172.95 62.26
C HIS A 526 4.75 173.65 61.15
N GLU A 527 3.93 172.90 60.40
CA GLU A 527 3.00 173.44 59.40
C GLU A 527 1.73 174.01 60.03
N ALA A 528 1.15 173.30 61.01
CA ALA A 528 -0.07 173.71 61.72
C ALA A 528 0.06 175.05 62.49
N ALA A 529 1.28 175.55 62.72
CA ALA A 529 1.54 176.83 63.35
C ALA A 529 1.53 178.04 62.39
N LYS A 530 1.50 177.81 61.07
CA LYS A 530 1.61 178.87 60.04
C LYS A 530 0.29 179.28 59.40
N VAL A 531 -0.81 178.62 59.74
CA VAL A 531 -2.12 178.83 59.10
C VAL A 531 -3.19 178.97 60.18
N GLU A 532 -3.98 180.04 60.11
CA GLU A 532 -5.04 180.32 61.08
C GLU A 532 -6.32 179.54 60.69
N ARG A 533 -6.96 178.92 61.68
CA ARG A 533 -8.00 177.90 61.44
C ARG A 533 -9.23 178.44 60.69
N ASP A 534 -9.47 179.75 60.75
CA ASP A 534 -10.56 180.41 60.05
C ASP A 534 -10.20 180.83 58.60
N THR A 535 -8.92 180.99 58.23
CA THR A 535 -8.54 181.33 56.84
C THR A 535 -8.76 180.16 55.88
N VAL A 536 -8.62 178.92 56.35
CA VAL A 536 -8.85 177.70 55.54
C VAL A 536 -10.33 177.32 55.49
N LEU A 537 -11.12 177.62 56.52
CA LEU A 537 -12.59 177.48 56.44
C LEU A 537 -13.21 178.45 55.42
N ALA A 538 -12.53 179.55 55.08
CA ALA A 538 -12.92 180.44 53.98
C ALA A 538 -12.62 179.84 52.59
N GLU A 539 -11.45 179.24 52.35
CA GLU A 539 -11.21 178.55 51.07
C GLU A 539 -12.08 177.30 50.91
N LEU A 540 -12.35 176.56 51.99
CA LEU A 540 -13.30 175.44 51.99
C LEU A 540 -14.72 175.90 51.64
N THR A 541 -15.24 176.97 52.27
CA THR A 541 -16.57 177.50 51.93
C THR A 541 -16.61 178.20 50.56
N ALA A 542 -15.50 178.79 50.08
CA ALA A 542 -15.37 179.32 48.72
C ALA A 542 -15.35 178.22 47.64
N LEU A 543 -14.77 177.05 47.96
CA LEU A 543 -14.78 175.89 47.08
C LEU A 543 -16.12 175.13 47.13
N GLU A 544 -16.83 175.11 48.26
CA GLU A 544 -18.27 174.77 48.29
C GLU A 544 -19.10 175.75 47.43
N LEU A 545 -18.77 177.05 47.49
CA LEU A 545 -19.33 178.12 46.65
C LEU A 545 -19.08 177.90 45.16
N ARG A 546 -18.02 177.17 44.75
CA ARG A 546 -17.82 176.79 43.35
C ARG A 546 -18.41 175.43 42.99
N ILE A 547 -18.36 174.43 43.87
CA ILE A 547 -18.87 173.09 43.56
C ILE A 547 -20.41 173.09 43.43
N ASN A 548 -21.12 173.86 44.27
CA ASN A 548 -22.57 174.03 44.08
C ASN A 548 -22.94 174.89 42.85
N ASN A 549 -22.12 175.89 42.49
CA ASN A 549 -22.49 176.86 41.44
C ASN A 549 -21.96 176.55 40.01
N ASP A 550 -20.77 175.93 39.86
CA ASP A 550 -20.19 175.57 38.54
C ASP A 550 -20.37 174.08 38.19
N LEU A 551 -20.15 173.18 39.14
CA LEU A 551 -19.96 171.75 38.82
C LEU A 551 -21.16 170.85 39.13
N ARG A 552 -22.10 171.25 40.00
CA ARG A 552 -23.45 170.70 40.01
C ARG A 552 -24.15 170.84 38.63
N PRO A 553 -23.96 171.92 37.82
CA PRO A 553 -24.46 171.98 36.44
C PRO A 553 -23.59 171.35 35.32
N GLN A 554 -22.33 170.94 35.56
CA GLN A 554 -21.48 170.36 34.49
C GLN A 554 -21.35 168.82 34.49
N GLN A 555 -21.27 168.11 35.63
CA GLN A 555 -21.13 166.64 35.55
C GLN A 555 -22.46 165.89 35.30
N LEU A 556 -23.60 166.60 35.40
CA LEU A 556 -24.85 166.19 34.76
C LEU A 556 -24.80 166.21 33.21
N ARG A 557 -23.65 166.58 32.58
CA ARG A 557 -23.46 166.54 31.12
C ARG A 557 -22.46 165.47 30.64
N CYS A 558 -21.25 165.40 31.21
CA CYS A 558 -20.10 164.83 30.49
C CYS A 558 -19.38 163.64 31.12
N TRP A 559 -20.11 162.64 31.64
CA TRP A 559 -19.65 161.24 31.55
C TRP A 559 -20.54 160.35 30.68
N ARG A 560 -21.09 160.99 29.63
CA ARG A 560 -21.72 160.36 28.46
C ARG A 560 -20.71 159.90 27.38
N GLN A 561 -19.37 159.92 27.61
CA GLN A 561 -18.33 159.55 26.61
C GLN A 561 -16.99 158.91 27.16
N LYS A 562 -16.90 157.56 27.19
CA LYS A 562 -15.79 156.64 26.68
C LYS A 562 -14.30 156.53 27.22
N SER A 563 -13.91 155.30 27.69
CA SER A 563 -12.82 154.34 27.19
C SER A 563 -11.35 154.13 27.76
N MET A 564 -10.94 152.83 27.93
CA MET A 564 -9.61 152.11 27.66
C MET A 564 -8.38 152.11 28.71
N PRO A 565 -7.18 151.44 28.53
CA PRO A 565 -6.81 150.06 29.07
C PRO A 565 -5.34 149.78 29.63
N ASN A 566 -5.01 148.49 29.93
CA ASN A 566 -3.67 147.77 29.89
C ASN A 566 -2.56 147.98 30.98
N ASP A 567 -1.53 147.12 31.25
CA ASP A 567 -1.20 145.68 30.97
C ASP A 567 0.02 145.15 31.82
N SER A 568 0.16 143.80 31.95
CA SER A 568 1.43 143.00 31.92
C SER A 568 2.50 142.96 33.07
N LEU A 569 3.45 141.99 33.18
CA LEU A 569 3.57 140.53 32.83
C LEU A 569 4.88 139.89 33.43
N ARG A 570 4.84 138.57 33.76
CA ARG A 570 5.87 137.49 33.59
C ARG A 570 7.34 137.61 34.09
N LYS A 571 7.86 136.48 34.66
CA LYS A 571 8.87 135.58 34.01
C LYS A 571 9.22 134.30 34.81
N TRP A 572 9.14 133.14 34.15
CA TRP A 572 10.03 131.94 34.15
C TRP A 572 10.52 131.31 35.49
N LYS A 573 10.65 129.99 35.67
CA LYS A 573 10.38 128.76 34.86
C LYS A 573 10.16 127.61 35.88
N ALA A 574 9.10 126.81 35.80
CA ALA A 574 8.90 125.65 34.92
C ALA A 574 9.67 124.39 35.40
N THR A 575 9.05 123.21 35.58
CA THR A 575 7.64 122.82 35.40
C THR A 575 7.44 121.47 36.11
N MET A 576 6.46 121.31 37.02
CA MET A 576 5.13 120.70 36.78
C MET A 576 5.16 119.17 36.61
N LEU A 577 4.20 118.35 37.05
CA LEU A 577 2.89 118.45 37.76
C LEU A 577 2.55 116.99 38.21
N GLN A 578 1.67 116.63 39.14
CA GLN A 578 0.54 117.24 39.87
C GLN A 578 0.66 116.87 41.38
N ARG A 579 0.51 117.78 42.35
CA ARG A 579 -0.77 118.34 42.88
C ARG A 579 -1.73 117.24 43.36
N TRP A 580 -2.02 117.05 44.65
CA TRP A 580 -2.49 117.98 45.72
C TRP A 580 -3.86 118.62 45.42
N LEU A 581 -4.69 118.73 46.47
CA LEU A 581 -6.11 119.15 46.53
C LEU A 581 -7.16 118.11 46.03
N PRO A 582 -8.41 118.17 46.53
CA PRO A 582 -8.83 118.43 47.92
C PRO A 582 -10.02 117.55 48.38
N LYS A 583 -10.39 117.60 49.67
CA LYS A 583 -11.77 117.84 50.15
C LYS A 583 -11.95 117.61 51.66
N LYS A 584 -12.51 118.66 52.29
CA LYS A 584 -13.67 118.67 53.21
C LYS A 584 -13.55 117.94 54.57
N CYS A 585 -13.72 118.61 55.72
CA CYS A 585 -14.82 119.49 56.21
C CYS A 585 -15.92 118.69 56.94
N ARG A 586 -16.43 119.32 58.02
CA ARG A 586 -17.50 118.89 58.96
C ARG A 586 -17.01 118.01 60.10
N ARG A 587 -17.49 118.12 61.34
CA ARG A 587 -18.28 119.06 62.19
C ARG A 587 -18.51 118.17 63.44
N CYS A 588 -18.16 118.54 64.67
CA CYS A 588 -18.80 119.56 65.52
C CYS A 588 -20.25 119.20 65.90
N TRP A 589 -20.55 119.28 67.22
CA TRP A 589 -21.88 119.21 67.88
C TRP A 589 -22.52 117.80 67.97
N GLN A 590 -23.27 117.39 69.02
CA GLN A 590 -24.10 118.11 70.02
C GLN A 590 -23.97 117.50 71.45
N LEU A 591 -24.00 118.31 72.53
CA LEU A 591 -25.11 118.55 73.51
C LEU A 591 -25.65 117.30 74.23
N CYS A 592 -26.12 117.30 75.48
CA CYS A 592 -26.16 118.17 76.66
C CYS A 592 -27.25 117.53 77.56
N GLY A 593 -27.06 117.34 78.87
CA GLY A 593 -28.04 116.58 79.68
C GLY A 593 -27.76 116.47 81.18
N CYS A 594 -27.52 117.60 81.84
CA CYS A 594 -27.23 117.66 83.28
C CYS A 594 -28.49 117.91 84.12
N LYS A 595 -28.65 117.23 85.29
CA LYS A 595 -29.08 117.84 86.58
C LYS A 595 -29.21 116.88 87.77
N ARG A 596 -28.60 117.29 88.90
CA ARG A 596 -29.01 117.16 90.34
C ARG A 596 -29.14 115.74 90.93
N SER A 597 -28.85 115.47 92.21
CA SER A 597 -29.03 116.25 93.47
C SER A 597 -27.84 115.98 94.43
N VAL A 598 -27.07 116.95 94.98
CA VAL A 598 -27.37 117.89 96.12
C VAL A 598 -27.57 117.11 97.45
N MET A 599 -26.94 117.38 98.62
CA MET A 599 -26.05 118.44 99.19
C MET A 599 -25.42 117.89 100.51
N CYS A 600 -24.48 118.48 101.28
CA CYS A 600 -23.56 119.63 101.18
C CYS A 600 -22.46 119.54 102.27
N ASN A 601 -21.20 119.93 101.98
CA ASN A 601 -20.32 120.81 102.80
C ASN A 601 -19.03 121.13 102.03
#